data_AF-A0A254TCV8-F1
#
_entry.id   AF-A0A254TCV8-F1
#
_cell.length_a   1.000
_cell.length_b   1.000
_cell.length_c   1.000
_cell.angle_alpha   90.00
_cell.angle_beta   90.00
_cell.angle_gamma   90.00
#
_symmetry.space_group_name_H-M   'P 1'
#
loop_
_entity.id
_entity.type
_entity.pdbx_description
1 polymer ?
#
loop_
_entity_poly.entity_id
_entity_poly.type
_entity_poly.pdbx_seq_one_letter_code
_entity_poly.pdbx_strand_id
1 'polypeptide(L)' 'MGPNPQLPAPDKNIVPTVNIAPAKGWPSSAKPSAPQGFTVSAYATGLDHPRWLYVLPNGDVLVAETDAPPKPDDEKGVKC' A
#
# COMPACT_ATOMS: atom_id res chain seq x y z
N MET A 1 6.50 -23.10 21.14
CA MET A 1 6.97 -21.71 21.24
C MET A 1 8.16 -21.71 22.20
N GLY A 2 9.40 -21.71 21.70
CA GLY A 2 10.60 -21.72 22.55
C GLY A 2 11.02 -20.29 22.93
N PRO A 3 11.60 -20.06 24.12
CA PRO A 3 11.82 -18.71 24.67
C PRO A 3 12.97 -17.92 24.02
N ASN A 4 13.63 -18.46 22.99
CA ASN A 4 14.77 -17.77 22.36
C ASN A 4 14.86 -18.10 20.86
N PRO A 5 14.10 -17.42 19.98
CA PRO A 5 14.24 -17.59 18.54
C PRO A 5 15.61 -17.06 18.08
N GLN A 6 16.35 -17.87 17.35
CA GLN A 6 17.66 -17.49 16.83
C GLN A 6 17.46 -16.60 15.59
N LEU A 7 17.77 -15.32 15.72
CA LEU A 7 17.66 -14.36 14.62
C LEU A 7 18.91 -14.43 13.73
N PRO A 8 18.77 -14.27 12.40
CA PRO A 8 19.91 -14.12 11.51
C PRO A 8 20.72 -12.87 11.88
N ALA A 9 22.02 -12.90 11.64
CA ALA A 9 22.89 -11.76 11.89
C ALA A 9 22.45 -10.54 11.04
N PRO A 10 22.53 -9.31 11.56
CA PRO A 10 22.18 -8.11 10.80
C PRO A 10 23.04 -7.97 9.54
N ASP A 11 22.41 -7.76 8.40
CA ASP A 11 23.10 -7.45 7.14
C ASP A 11 23.53 -5.98 7.13
N LYS A 12 24.84 -5.72 7.15
CA LYS A 12 25.43 -4.38 7.23
C LYS A 12 25.93 -3.93 5.86
N ASN A 13 25.01 -3.79 4.91
CA ASN A 13 25.34 -3.18 3.62
C ASN A 13 25.34 -1.64 3.75
N ILE A 14 26.35 -1.00 3.15
CA ILE A 14 26.48 0.48 3.09
C ILE A 14 25.36 1.09 2.24
N VAL A 15 24.81 0.31 1.31
CA VAL A 15 23.64 0.69 0.51
C VAL A 15 22.45 -0.14 1.00
N PRO A 16 21.32 0.49 1.36
CA PRO A 16 20.14 -0.24 1.80
C PRO A 16 19.54 -1.04 0.64
N THR A 17 19.13 -2.27 0.92
CA THR A 17 18.34 -3.06 -0.03
C THR A 17 16.94 -2.48 -0.09
N VAL A 18 16.58 -1.89 -1.22
CA VAL A 18 15.24 -1.32 -1.45
C VAL A 18 14.36 -2.37 -2.13
N ASN A 19 13.48 -3.00 -1.35
CA ASN A 19 12.45 -3.91 -1.86
C ASN A 19 11.11 -3.16 -1.96
N ILE A 20 10.95 -2.31 -2.97
CA ILE A 20 9.65 -1.69 -3.26
C ILE A 20 8.84 -2.70 -4.07
N ALA A 21 7.80 -3.27 -3.47
CA ALA A 21 6.83 -4.07 -4.20
C ALA A 21 6.01 -3.14 -5.13
N PRO A 22 6.01 -3.35 -6.46
CA PRO A 22 5.15 -2.58 -7.35
C PRO A 22 3.69 -2.88 -7.04
N ALA A 23 2.89 -1.85 -6.76
CA ALA A 23 1.46 -1.97 -6.61
C ALA A 23 0.84 -2.32 -7.97
N LYS A 24 0.38 -3.56 -8.13
CA LYS A 24 -0.34 -3.99 -9.33
C LYS A 24 -1.84 -3.87 -9.08
N GLY A 25 -2.49 -2.98 -9.82
CA GLY A 25 -3.95 -2.86 -9.82
C GLY A 25 -4.64 -4.15 -10.27
N TRP A 26 -5.92 -4.28 -9.92
CA TRP A 26 -6.75 -5.40 -10.35
C TRP A 26 -7.08 -5.27 -11.86
N PRO A 27 -7.17 -6.38 -12.61
CA PRO A 27 -7.76 -6.38 -13.96
C PRO A 27 -9.17 -5.78 -13.94
N SER A 28 -9.62 -5.20 -15.07
CA SER A 28 -10.90 -4.46 -15.18
C SER A 28 -12.16 -5.24 -14.78
N SER A 29 -12.11 -6.58 -14.77
CA SER A 29 -13.22 -7.46 -14.37
C SER A 29 -12.96 -8.23 -13.08
N ALA A 30 -11.79 -8.06 -12.47
CA ALA A 30 -11.42 -8.81 -11.28
C ALA A 30 -12.10 -8.20 -10.04
N LYS A 31 -12.66 -9.07 -9.20
CA LYS A 31 -13.31 -8.69 -7.94
C LYS A 31 -12.99 -9.69 -6.83
N PRO A 32 -12.98 -9.27 -5.55
CA PRO A 32 -12.85 -10.18 -4.43
C PRO A 32 -13.97 -11.23 -4.44
N SER A 33 -13.65 -12.43 -3.96
CA SER A 33 -14.68 -13.44 -3.68
C SER A 33 -15.47 -13.01 -2.44
N ALA A 34 -16.78 -12.89 -2.59
CA ALA A 34 -17.68 -12.56 -1.48
C ALA A 34 -18.04 -13.82 -0.69
N PRO A 35 -18.23 -13.73 0.64
CA PRO A 35 -18.86 -14.80 1.42
C PRO A 35 -20.28 -15.10 0.92
N GLN A 36 -20.80 -16.29 1.23
CA GLN A 36 -22.16 -16.69 0.84
C GLN A 36 -23.20 -15.68 1.39
N GLY A 37 -24.11 -15.25 0.52
CA GLY A 37 -25.14 -14.25 0.84
C GLY A 37 -24.70 -12.79 0.69
N PHE A 38 -23.43 -12.53 0.32
CA PHE A 38 -22.91 -11.18 0.10
C PHE A 38 -22.58 -10.94 -1.38
N THR A 39 -22.63 -9.67 -1.79
CA THR A 39 -22.16 -9.21 -3.10
C THR A 39 -21.13 -8.12 -2.90
N VAL A 40 -20.00 -8.22 -3.60
CA VAL A 40 -18.95 -7.18 -3.63
C VAL A 40 -19.05 -6.43 -4.95
N SER A 41 -19.20 -5.10 -4.85
CA SER A 41 -19.24 -4.16 -5.97
C SER A 41 -18.22 -3.06 -5.74
N ALA A 42 -17.61 -2.56 -6.81
CA ALA A 42 -16.73 -1.39 -6.73
C ALA A 42 -17.56 -0.14 -6.40
N TYR A 43 -17.14 0.63 -5.39
CA TYR A 43 -17.77 1.90 -5.03
C TYR A 43 -17.21 3.06 -5.86
N ALA A 44 -15.88 3.11 -6.02
CA ALA A 44 -15.16 4.07 -6.84
C ALA A 44 -13.88 3.40 -7.40
N THR A 45 -13.36 3.92 -8.52
CA THR A 45 -12.12 3.47 -9.17
C THR A 45 -11.24 4.67 -9.54
N GLY A 46 -9.96 4.44 -9.81
CA GLY A 46 -9.04 5.51 -10.22
C GLY A 46 -8.49 6.38 -9.09
N LEU A 47 -8.58 5.92 -7.84
CA LEU A 47 -7.99 6.57 -6.67
C LEU A 47 -6.51 6.23 -6.55
N ASP A 48 -5.68 7.19 -6.14
CA ASP A 48 -4.25 7.00 -5.93
C ASP A 48 -3.94 6.75 -4.44
N HIS A 49 -3.39 5.58 -4.14
CA HIS A 49 -3.09 5.14 -2.77
C HIS A 49 -4.19 5.47 -1.72
N PRO A 50 -5.46 5.07 -1.92
CA PRO A 50 -6.52 5.32 -0.94
C PRO A 50 -6.26 4.49 0.32
N ARG A 51 -6.26 5.13 1.50
CA ARG A 51 -6.09 4.43 2.79
C ARG A 51 -7.31 4.52 3.69
N TRP A 52 -7.83 5.72 3.91
CA TRP A 52 -8.88 5.98 4.90
C TRP A 52 -10.16 6.41 4.20
N LEU A 53 -11.28 5.88 4.67
CA LEU A 53 -12.64 6.17 4.21
C LEU A 53 -13.44 6.71 5.40
N TYR A 54 -14.19 7.81 5.19
CA TYR A 54 -15.06 8.38 6.21
C TYR A 54 -16.44 8.68 5.64
N VAL A 55 -17.48 8.07 6.22
CA VAL A 55 -18.87 8.26 5.79
C VAL A 55 -19.49 9.40 6.60
N LEU A 56 -19.99 10.40 5.90
CA LEU A 56 -20.69 11.54 6.49
C LEU A 56 -22.17 11.19 6.76
N PRO A 57 -22.85 11.88 7.70
CA PRO A 57 -24.26 11.62 8.00
C PRO A 57 -25.22 11.84 6.83
N ASN A 58 -24.79 12.59 5.80
CA ASN A 58 -25.55 12.81 4.56
C ASN A 58 -25.35 11.70 3.52
N GLY A 59 -24.48 10.71 3.77
CA GLY A 59 -24.20 9.58 2.88
C GLY A 59 -22.99 9.77 1.96
N ASP A 60 -22.34 10.93 1.99
CA ASP A 60 -21.11 11.16 1.23
C ASP A 60 -19.92 10.42 1.86
N VAL A 61 -18.97 10.01 1.02
CA VAL A 61 -17.75 9.31 1.47
C VAL A 61 -16.52 10.14 1.13
N LEU A 62 -15.77 10.52 2.16
CA LEU A 62 -14.46 11.15 2.02
C LEU A 62 -13.38 10.06 1.93
N VAL A 63 -12.43 10.22 1.01
CA VAL A 63 -11.28 9.33 0.84
C VAL A 63 -9.99 10.11 1.08
N ALA A 64 -9.08 9.55 1.88
CA ALA A 64 -7.72 10.09 2.01
C ALA A 64 -6.75 9.33 1.08
N GLU A 65 -6.22 10.05 0.10
CA GLU A 65 -5.17 9.58 -0.82
C GLU A 65 -3.80 9.93 -0.21
N THR A 66 -3.00 8.91 0.11
CA THR A 66 -1.70 9.10 0.76
C THR A 66 -0.60 8.76 -0.24
N ASP A 67 -0.41 9.64 -1.23
CA ASP A 67 0.75 9.53 -2.11
C ASP A 67 1.96 10.25 -1.51
N ALA A 68 3.15 9.73 -1.76
CA ALA A 68 4.37 10.44 -1.43
C ALA A 68 4.55 11.61 -2.42
N PRO A 69 5.20 12.72 -2.03
CA PRO A 69 5.55 13.76 -3.00
C PRO A 69 6.28 13.14 -4.20
N PRO A 70 6.02 13.58 -5.44
CA PRO A 70 6.76 13.12 -6.59
C PRO A 70 8.25 13.31 -6.31
N LYS A 71 9.03 12.23 -6.39
CA LYS A 71 10.47 12.32 -6.22
C LYS A 71 10.98 13.17 -7.40
N PRO A 72 11.75 14.24 -7.17
CA PRO A 72 12.42 14.92 -8.27
C PRO A 72 13.30 13.90 -9.00
N ASP A 73 13.22 13.87 -10.32
CA ASP A 73 14.20 13.20 -11.17
C ASP A 73 15.53 13.96 -11.01
N ASP A 74 16.56 13.24 -10.57
CA ASP A 74 17.90 13.72 -10.21
C ASP A 74 17.93 14.61 -8.94
N GLU A 75 18.78 14.39 -7.94
CA GLU A 75 20.22 14.22 -8.02
C GLU A 75 20.76 13.34 -6.87
N LYS A 76 21.81 12.60 -7.20
CA LYS A 76 22.69 11.79 -6.34
C LYS A 76 22.82 12.34 -4.91
N GLY A 77 22.10 11.72 -3.97
CA GLY A 77 22.29 11.98 -2.54
C GLY A 77 23.72 11.70 -2.11
N VAL A 78 24.36 12.71 -1.52
CA VAL A 78 25.72 12.67 -0.97
C VAL A 78 25.84 11.57 0.07
N LYS A 79 26.83 10.68 -0.10
CA LYS A 79 27.24 9.69 0.90
C LYS A 79 27.76 10.41 2.15
N CYS A 80 27.16 10.13 3.30
CA CYS A 80 27.77 10.27 4.62
C CYS A 80 27.94 8.87 5.21
#